data_AF-A0A7K1EAL2-F1
#
_entry.id   AF-A0A7K1EAL2-F1
#
_cell.length_a   1.000
_cell.length_b   1.000
_cell.length_c   1.000
_cell.angle_alpha   90.00
_cell.angle_beta   90.00
_cell.angle_gamma   90.00
#
_symmetry.space_group_name_H-M   'P 1'
#
loop_
_entity.id
_entity.type
_entity.pdbx_description
1 polymer ?
#
loop_
_entity_poly.entity_id
_entity_poly.type
_entity_poly.pdbx_seq_one_letter_code
_entity_poly.pdbx_strand_id
1 'polypeptide(L)' 'MIAVAEGFCNNCGHRNSLGANFCSSCGAVLESLAPDHTTITFHPVTPGDPVESDV' A
#
# COMPACT_ATOMS: atom_id res chain seq x y z
N MET A 1 -11.70 4.92 -24.07
CA MET A 1 -11.93 5.86 -22.96
C MET A 1 -11.72 5.08 -21.68
N ILE A 2 -10.67 5.38 -20.92
CA ILE A 2 -10.43 4.71 -19.63
C ILE A 2 -11.29 5.46 -18.61
N ALA A 3 -12.32 4.79 -18.09
CA ALA A 3 -13.12 5.33 -17.02
C ALA A 3 -12.25 5.40 -15.77
N VAL A 4 -11.83 6.61 -15.40
CA VAL A 4 -11.20 6.87 -14.10
C VAL A 4 -12.33 6.88 -13.10
N ALA A 5 -12.70 5.71 -12.60
CA ALA A 5 -13.67 5.63 -11.53
C ALA A 5 -13.10 6.42 -10.33
N GLU A 6 -13.96 7.14 -9.62
CA GLU A 6 -13.62 8.14 -8.61
C GLU A 6 -14.24 7.74 -7.27
N GLY A 7 -13.47 7.83 -6.19
CA GLY A 7 -13.87 7.43 -4.84
C GLY A 7 -13.80 8.61 -3.87
N PHE A 8 -14.56 8.54 -2.78
CA PHE A 8 -14.53 9.56 -1.74
C PHE A 8 -13.69 9.10 -0.55
N CYS A 9 -12.96 10.03 0.05
CA CYS A 9 -12.26 9.78 1.29
C CYS A 9 -13.27 9.68 2.44
N ASN A 10 -13.26 8.56 3.17
CA ASN A 10 -14.12 8.37 4.35
C ASN A 10 -13.71 9.25 5.55
N ASN A 11 -12.52 9.86 5.52
CA ASN A 11 -12.01 10.70 6.60
C ASN A 11 -12.42 12.18 6.43
N CYS A 12 -12.33 12.74 5.21
CA CYS A 12 -12.60 14.17 4.97
C CYS A 12 -13.67 14.45 3.91
N GLY A 13 -14.17 13.44 3.19
CA GLY A 13 -15.16 13.58 2.13
C GLY A 13 -14.61 14.10 0.79
N HIS A 14 -13.30 14.34 0.68
CA HIS A 14 -12.70 14.77 -0.58
C HIS A 14 -12.74 13.66 -1.63
N ARG A 15 -12.93 14.04 -2.89
CA ARG A 15 -12.99 13.12 -4.02
C ARG A 15 -11.59 12.85 -4.54
N ASN A 16 -11.20 11.58 -4.62
CA ASN A 16 -9.90 11.14 -5.08
C ASN A 16 -10.07 10.12 -6.23
N SER A 17 -9.04 9.95 -7.06
CA SER A 17 -9.05 8.94 -8.12
C SER A 17 -9.03 7.53 -7.51
N LEU A 18 -9.77 6.57 -8.07
CA LEU A 18 -9.64 5.18 -7.64
C LEU A 18 -8.25 4.65 -8.01
N GLY A 19 -7.55 4.09 -7.03
CA GLY A 19 -6.13 3.74 -7.11
C GLY A 19 -5.18 4.76 -6.46
N ALA A 20 -5.69 5.88 -5.95
CA ALA A 20 -4.92 6.73 -5.06
C ALA A 20 -4.68 5.98 -3.73
N ASN A 21 -3.42 5.92 -3.28
CA ASN A 21 -3.06 5.31 -1.99
C ASN A 21 -3.37 6.25 -0.81
N PHE A 22 -3.36 7.57 -1.06
CA PHE A 22 -3.57 8.61 -0.04
C PHE A 22 -4.49 9.70 -0.57
N CYS A 23 -5.25 10.33 0.32
CA CYS A 23 -6.08 11.47 -0.02
C CYS A 23 -5.22 12.72 -0.26
N SER A 24 -5.40 13.37 -1.41
CA SER A 24 -4.66 14.59 -1.76
C SER A 24 -5.01 15.81 -0.91
N SER A 25 -6.11 15.76 -0.15
CA SER A 25 -6.58 16.88 0.68
C SER A 25 -6.22 16.73 2.15
N CYS A 26 -6.30 15.52 2.73
CA CYS A 26 -6.05 15.30 4.17
C CYS A 26 -4.92 14.31 4.47
N GLY A 27 -4.37 13.62 3.45
CA GLY A 27 -3.31 12.62 3.63
C GLY A 27 -3.77 11.28 4.19
N ALA A 28 -5.07 11.08 4.46
CA ALA A 28 -5.58 9.80 4.94
C ALA A 28 -5.35 8.68 3.91
N VAL A 29 -5.00 7.48 4.38
CA VAL A 29 -4.84 6.30 3.55
C VAL A 29 -6.20 5.95 2.93
N LEU A 30 -6.21 5.75 1.62
CA LEU A 30 -7.38 5.27 0.89
C LEU A 30 -7.16 3.78 0.64
N GLU A 31 -8.20 2.98 0.89
CA GLU A 31 -8.17 1.53 0.65
C GLU A 31 -7.99 1.28 -0.86
N SER A 32 -6.75 1.17 -1.31
CA SER A 32 -6.45 0.71 -2.66
C SER A 32 -6.62 -0.80 -2.69
N LEU A 33 -7.61 -1.29 -3.44
CA LEU A 33 -7.86 -2.71 -3.69
C LEU A 33 -6.75 -3.41 -4.52
N ALA A 34 -5.55 -2.84 -4.58
CA ALA A 34 -4.42 -3.48 -5.24
C ALA A 34 -3.83 -4.52 -4.27
N PRO A 35 -3.83 -5.81 -4.62
CA PRO A 35 -3.24 -6.83 -3.78
C PRO A 35 -1.75 -6.53 -3.59
N ASP A 36 -1.32 -6.73 -2.35
CA ASP A 36 -0.04 -6.47 -1.70
C ASP A 36 1.20 -7.12 -2.37
N HIS A 37 1.29 -7.16 -3.69
CA HIS A 37 2.39 -7.81 -4.41
C HIS A 37 3.66 -6.94 -4.53
N THR A 38 3.61 -5.69 -4.08
CA THR A 38 4.78 -4.80 -4.05
C THR A 38 5.40 -4.67 -2.66
N THR A 39 4.75 -5.20 -1.63
CA THR A 39 5.24 -5.11 -0.26
C THR A 39 6.12 -6.31 0.02
N ILE A 40 7.43 -6.09 0.02
CA ILE A 40 8.39 -7.08 0.50
C ILE A 40 8.56 -6.88 2.01
N THR A 41 8.03 -7.79 2.82
CA THR A 41 8.28 -7.83 4.26
C THR A 41 9.60 -8.55 4.53
N PHE A 42 10.60 -7.82 5.03
CA PHE A 42 11.83 -8.42 5.53
C PHE A 42 11.67 -8.81 6.99
N HIS A 43 12.01 -10.06 7.32
CA HIS A 43 12.15 -10.49 8.71
C HIS A 43 13.54 -10.08 9.22
N PRO A 44 13.65 -9.53 10.43
CA PRO A 44 14.96 -9.19 11.00
C PRO A 44 15.77 -10.46 11.25
N VAL A 45 16.98 -10.53 10.67
CA VAL A 45 17.99 -11.54 11.01
C VAL A 45 18.61 -11.16 12.35
N THR A 46 18.58 -12.09 13.30
CA THR A 46 19.18 -11.92 14.63
C THR A 46 20.65 -12.37 14.57
N PRO A 47 21.60 -11.65 15.18
CA PRO A 47 22.98 -12.11 15.30
C PRO A 47 23.03 -13.37 16.19
N GLY A 48 22.91 -14.53 15.57
CA GLY A 48 22.76 -15.82 16.25
C GLY A 48 22.12 -16.90 15.37
N ASP A 49 21.45 -16.50 14.29
CA ASP A 49 20.93 -17.44 13.31
C ASP A 49 22.09 -18.08 12.53
N PRO A 50 22.23 -19.42 12.50
CA PRO A 50 23.24 -20.07 11.67
C PRO A 50 22.93 -19.74 10.21
N VAL A 51 23.91 -19.19 9.50
CA VAL A 51 23.82 -19.07 8.05
C VAL A 51 23.78 -20.49 7.49
N GLU A 52 22.59 -20.97 7.15
CA GLU A 52 22.44 -22.18 6.35
C GLU A 52 23.04 -21.86 4.99
N SER A 53 24.32 -22.19 4.83
CA SER A 53 25.05 -22.04 3.57
C SER A 53 24.73 -23.25 2.72
N ASP A 54 23.54 -23.27 2.14
CA ASP A 54 23.15 -24.26 1.14
C ASP A 54 23.94 -24.02 -0.16
N VAL A 55 24.99 -24.84 -0.32
CA VAL A 55 25.56 -25.47 -1.53
C VAL A 55 25.28 -24.86 -2.90
#